data_AF-A0A0C9SPV9-F1
#
_entry.id   AF-A0A0C9SPV9-F1
#
_cell.length_a   1.000
_cell.length_b   1.000
_cell.length_c   1.000
_cell.angle_alpha   90.00
_cell.angle_beta   90.00
_cell.angle_gamma   90.00
#
_symmetry.space_group_name_H-M   'P 1'
#
loop_
_entity.id
_entity.type
_entity.pdbx_description
1 polymer ?
#
loop_
_entity_poly.entity_id
_entity_poly.type
_entity_poly.pdbx_seq_one_letter_code
_entity_poly.pdbx_strand_id
1 'polypeptide(L)'
;SAISSRITEDQVVNQILDTKISLSFGEMLASSKELSNQMIDLLKARNSRAPVMRITATDTYMRSPLIWIKIECDRGIVDAIIDTGLQLNVVHRDVWLKKIGRPMD
;
A
#
# COMPACT_ATOMS: atom_id res chain seq x y z
N SER A 1 -4.90 39.70 42.81
CA SER A 1 -5.94 39.93 41.78
C SER A 1 -5.52 40.81 40.62
N ALA A 2 -4.21 40.98 40.32
CA ALA A 2 -3.72 41.91 39.28
C ALA A 2 -3.35 41.25 37.93
N ILE A 3 -3.48 39.92 37.82
CA ILE A 3 -3.13 39.16 36.60
C ILE A 3 -4.34 39.00 35.66
N SER A 4 -5.55 38.98 36.21
CA SER A 4 -6.80 38.73 35.45
C SER A 4 -7.20 39.86 34.50
N SER A 5 -6.64 41.07 34.64
CA SER A 5 -7.03 42.24 33.84
C SER A 5 -6.21 42.43 32.56
N ARG A 6 -5.22 41.58 32.30
CA ARG A 6 -4.29 41.69 31.16
C ARG A 6 -4.56 40.69 30.04
N ILE A 7 -5.44 39.72 30.28
CA ILE A 7 -5.80 38.69 29.30
C ILE A 7 -7.27 38.90 28.98
N THR A 8 -7.58 39.29 27.75
CA THR A 8 -8.97 39.39 27.29
C THR A 8 -9.60 38.00 27.24
N GLU A 9 -10.90 37.88 27.50
CA GLU A 9 -11.60 36.58 27.47
C GLU A 9 -11.38 35.84 26.14
N ASP A 10 -11.35 36.57 25.03
CA ASP A 10 -11.05 36.02 23.70
C ASP A 10 -9.65 35.41 23.61
N GLN A 11 -8.64 35.98 24.30
CA GLN A 11 -7.29 35.41 24.33
C GLN A 11 -7.26 34.09 25.09
N VAL A 12 -8.01 33.98 26.19
CA VAL A 12 -8.14 32.74 26.96
C VAL A 12 -8.84 31.66 26.14
N VAL A 13 -9.95 32.02 25.48
CA VAL A 13 -10.72 31.08 24.65
C VAL A 13 -9.86 30.57 23.50
N ASN A 14 -9.17 31.45 22.78
CA ASN A 14 -8.29 31.05 21.69
C ASN A 14 -7.15 30.16 22.20
N GLN A 15 -6.57 30.45 23.36
CA GLN A 15 -5.53 29.62 23.96
C GLN A 15 -6.03 28.22 24.34
N ILE A 16 -7.28 28.10 24.80
CA ILE A 16 -7.92 26.82 25.09
C ILE A 16 -8.19 26.05 23.79
N LEU A 17 -8.72 26.72 22.76
CA LEU A 17 -9.01 26.10 21.47
C LEU A 17 -7.74 25.63 20.75
N ASP A 18 -6.62 26.34 20.91
CA ASP A 18 -5.32 25.98 20.33
C ASP A 18 -4.55 24.92 21.13
N THR A 19 -5.10 24.46 22.25
CA THR A 19 -4.43 23.47 23.09
C THR A 19 -4.32 22.14 22.34
N LYS A 20 -3.09 21.65 22.16
CA LYS A 20 -2.84 20.34 21.53
C LYS A 20 -3.31 19.22 22.45
N ILE A 21 -4.31 18.47 22.01
CA ILE A 21 -4.79 17.27 22.69
C ILE A 21 -4.20 16.05 21.97
N SER A 22 -3.58 15.15 22.73
CA SER A 22 -3.14 13.86 22.19
C SER A 22 -4.26 12.85 22.37
N LEU A 23 -4.70 12.23 21.27
CA LEU A 23 -5.73 11.20 21.26
C LEU A 23 -5.19 9.96 20.53
N SER A 24 -5.61 8.77 20.96
CA SER A 24 -5.36 7.57 20.19
C SER A 24 -6.21 7.55 18.92
N PHE A 25 -5.76 6.80 17.92
CA PHE A 25 -6.49 6.64 16.67
C PHE A 25 -7.90 6.08 16.88
N GLY A 26 -8.06 5.11 17.78
CA GLY A 26 -9.37 4.52 18.11
C GLY A 26 -10.33 5.49 18.78
N GLU A 27 -9.83 6.33 19.71
CA GLU A 27 -10.65 7.36 20.37
C GLU A 27 -11.13 8.42 19.38
N MET A 28 -10.28 8.81 18.44
CA MET A 28 -10.64 9.76 17.38
C MET A 28 -11.75 9.20 16.48
N LEU A 29 -11.69 7.91 16.13
CA LEU A 29 -12.76 7.26 15.36
C LEU A 29 -14.07 7.19 16.17
N ALA A 30 -13.99 6.87 17.46
CA ALA A 30 -15.16 6.81 18.32
C ALA A 30 -15.83 8.17 18.57
N SER A 31 -15.07 9.27 18.47
CA SER A 31 -15.56 10.62 18.77
C SER A 31 -16.65 11.12 17.82
N SER A 32 -16.65 10.71 16.54
CA SER A 32 -17.67 11.11 15.57
C SER A 32 -17.69 10.19 14.35
N LYS A 33 -18.90 9.88 13.88
CA LYS A 33 -19.13 9.10 12.66
C LYS A 33 -18.60 9.83 11.42
N GLU A 34 -18.78 11.15 11.36
CA GLU A 34 -18.30 11.99 10.25
C GLU A 34 -16.77 11.98 10.18
N LEU A 35 -16.07 12.17 11.30
CA LEU A 35 -14.60 12.13 11.35
C LEU A 35 -14.05 10.74 11.02
N SER A 36 -14.72 9.69 11.53
CA SER A 36 -14.41 8.31 11.16
C SER A 36 -14.47 8.09 9.65
N ASN A 37 -15.57 8.49 9.00
CA ASN A 37 -15.74 8.30 7.58
C ASN A 37 -14.67 9.06 6.77
N GLN A 38 -14.38 10.31 7.14
CA GLN A 38 -13.34 11.11 6.46
C GLN A 38 -11.96 10.45 6.56
N MET A 39 -11.60 9.94 7.74
CA MET A 39 -10.31 9.26 7.95
C MET A 39 -10.23 7.91 7.23
N ILE A 40 -11.32 7.13 7.24
CA ILE A 40 -11.41 5.88 6.49
C ILE A 40 -11.25 6.14 5.00
N ASP A 41 -11.84 7.21 4.47
CA ASP A 41 -11.69 7.60 3.06
C ASP A 41 -10.27 8.04 2.71
N LEU A 42 -9.54 8.68 3.64
CA LEU A 42 -8.12 9.01 3.47
C LEU A 42 -7.22 7.77 3.52
N LEU A 43 -7.55 6.79 4.37
CA LEU A 43 -6.81 5.53 4.50
C LEU A 43 -7.13 4.52 3.39
N LYS A 44 -8.31 4.64 2.79
CA LYS A 44 -8.73 3.80 1.67
C LYS A 44 -7.69 3.95 0.57
N ALA A 45 -6.97 2.87 0.30
CA ALA A 45 -5.93 2.85 -0.71
C ALA A 45 -6.49 3.43 -2.02
N ARG A 46 -6.06 4.65 -2.36
CA ARG A 46 -6.37 5.23 -3.66
C ARG A 46 -5.70 4.28 -4.65
N ASN A 47 -6.52 3.51 -5.36
CA ASN A 47 -6.04 2.62 -6.40
C ASN A 47 -5.36 3.51 -7.43
N SER A 48 -4.05 3.67 -7.28
CA SER A 48 -3.16 4.27 -8.28
C SER A 48 -3.27 3.33 -9.45
N ARG A 49 -4.27 3.56 -10.31
CA ARG A 49 -4.41 2.84 -11.56
C ARG A 49 -3.02 2.89 -12.18
N ALA A 50 -2.39 1.72 -12.31
CA ALA A 50 -1.09 1.61 -12.95
C ALA A 50 -1.18 2.40 -14.27
N PRO A 51 -0.15 3.17 -14.65
CA PRO A 51 -0.21 4.00 -15.83
C PRO A 51 -0.61 3.10 -17.00
N VAL A 52 -1.81 3.35 -17.54
CA VAL A 52 -2.33 2.61 -18.69
C VAL A 52 -1.42 2.99 -19.85
N MET A 53 -0.47 2.11 -20.16
CA MET A 53 0.36 2.25 -21.33
C MET A 53 -0.55 2.14 -22.55
N ARG A 54 -0.88 3.28 -23.16
CA ARG A 54 -1.61 3.34 -24.43
C ARG A 54 -0.65 2.88 -25.53
N ILE A 55 -0.76 1.62 -25.93
CA ILE A 55 -0.07 1.09 -27.10
C ILE A 55 -0.92 1.42 -28.33
N THR A 56 -0.51 2.42 -29.10
CA THR A 56 -0.92 2.57 -30.50
C THR A 56 -0.13 1.60 -31.35
N ALA A 57 -0.72 0.47 -31.73
CA ALA A 57 -0.54 -0.18 -33.04
C ALA A 57 -1.33 -1.49 -33.09
N THR A 58 -1.91 -1.71 -34.25
CA THR A 58 -2.66 -2.88 -34.73
C THR A 58 -1.89 -4.19 -34.54
N ASP A 59 -2.30 -5.00 -33.55
CA ASP A 59 -2.32 -6.46 -33.70
C ASP A 59 -3.28 -7.03 -32.65
N THR A 60 -4.45 -7.48 -33.11
CA THR A 60 -5.50 -8.10 -32.30
C THR A 60 -5.10 -9.53 -31.91
N TYR A 61 -4.12 -9.64 -31.02
CA TYR A 61 -4.04 -10.72 -30.05
C TYR A 61 -3.97 -10.05 -28.69
N MET A 62 -5.10 -9.93 -28.02
CA MET A 62 -5.14 -9.57 -26.60
C MET A 62 -4.48 -10.71 -25.82
N ARG A 63 -3.14 -10.74 -25.78
CA ARG A 63 -2.42 -11.57 -24.81
C ARG A 63 -2.77 -11.02 -23.45
N SER A 64 -3.65 -11.73 -22.75
CA SER A 64 -3.90 -11.48 -21.33
C SER A 64 -2.54 -11.42 -20.61
N PRO A 65 -2.34 -10.45 -19.71
CA PRO A 65 -1.10 -10.41 -18.92
C PRO A 65 -0.90 -11.75 -18.20
N LEU A 66 0.31 -12.30 -18.29
CA LEU A 66 0.69 -13.52 -17.56
C LEU A 66 0.67 -13.26 -16.05
N ILE A 67 0.42 -14.30 -15.26
CA ILE A 67 0.47 -14.21 -13.80
C ILE A 67 1.93 -14.40 -13.37
N TRP A 68 2.55 -13.31 -12.90
CA TRP A 68 3.93 -13.30 -12.41
C TRP A 68 3.97 -13.29 -10.88
N ILE A 69 4.85 -14.11 -10.30
CA ILE A 69 5.14 -14.11 -8.87
C ILE A 69 6.65 -14.05 -8.61
N LYS A 70 7.03 -13.32 -7.56
CA LYS A 70 8.40 -13.37 -7.02
C LYS A 70 8.48 -14.49 -6.00
N ILE A 71 9.34 -15.47 -6.26
CA ILE A 71 9.57 -16.60 -5.38
C ILE A 71 10.95 -16.44 -4.76
N GLU A 72 11.02 -16.54 -3.44
CA GLU A 72 12.27 -16.69 -2.73
C GLU A 72 12.73 -18.16 -2.82
N CYS A 73 13.93 -18.37 -3.35
CA CYS A 73 14.60 -19.66 -3.40
C CYS A 73 15.86 -19.62 -2.53
N ASP A 74 16.43 -20.80 -2.28
CA ASP A 74 17.53 -20.98 -1.33
C ASP A 74 18.76 -20.09 -1.62
N ARG A 75 19.00 -19.73 -2.89
CA ARG A 75 20.14 -18.89 -3.31
C ARG A 75 19.73 -17.55 -3.94
N GLY A 76 18.46 -17.17 -3.85
CA GLY A 76 17.99 -15.87 -4.29
C GLY A 76 16.57 -15.84 -4.82
N ILE A 77 16.17 -14.68 -5.34
CA ILE A 77 14.80 -14.43 -5.79
C ILE A 77 14.67 -14.71 -7.30
N VAL A 78 13.61 -15.41 -7.67
CA VAL A 78 13.25 -15.78 -9.05
C VAL A 78 11.87 -15.19 -9.38
N ASP A 79 11.77 -14.53 -10.53
CA ASP A 79 10.48 -14.18 -11.13
C ASP A 79 9.96 -15.40 -11.89
N ALA A 80 8.80 -15.91 -11.48
CA ALA A 80 8.18 -17.11 -12.05
C ALA A 80 6.81 -16.79 -12.63
N ILE A 81 6.42 -17.54 -13.67
CA ILE A 81 5.10 -17.48 -14.28
C ILE A 81 4.26 -18.63 -13.73
N ILE A 82 3.04 -18.33 -13.30
CA ILE A 82 2.06 -19.37 -12.98
C ILE A 82 1.38 -19.80 -14.26
N ASP A 83 1.62 -21.04 -14.67
CA ASP A 83 0.96 -21.66 -15.83
C ASP A 83 0.22 -22.93 -15.36
N THR A 84 -1.11 -22.88 -15.42
CA THR A 84 -1.96 -24.05 -15.08
C THR A 84 -2.09 -25.04 -16.22
N GLY A 85 -1.56 -24.73 -17.41
CA GLY A 85 -1.58 -25.59 -18.59
C GLY A 85 -0.39 -26.55 -18.69
N LEU A 86 0.63 -26.39 -17.84
CA LEU A 86 1.81 -27.26 -17.80
C LEU A 86 1.73 -28.27 -16.66
N GLN A 87 2.23 -29.48 -16.92
CA GLN A 87 2.29 -30.55 -15.92
C GLN A 87 3.56 -30.49 -15.05
N LEU A 88 4.57 -29.74 -15.47
CA LEU A 88 5.89 -29.70 -14.85
C LEU A 88 6.37 -28.27 -14.67
N ASN A 89 7.12 -28.05 -13.60
CA ASN A 89 7.84 -26.81 -13.37
C ASN A 89 9.11 -26.80 -14.23
N VAL A 90 9.20 -25.84 -15.14
CA VAL A 90 10.36 -25.69 -16.03
C VAL A 90 11.19 -24.50 -15.58
N VAL A 91 12.49 -24.72 -15.46
CA VAL A 91 13.45 -23.68 -15.10
C VAL A 91 14.64 -23.70 -16.05
N HIS A 92 15.14 -22.52 -16.41
CA HIS A 92 16.38 -22.41 -17.18
C HIS A 92 17.58 -22.89 -16.33
N ARG A 93 18.47 -23.69 -16.92
CA ARG A 93 19.62 -24.29 -16.22
C ARG A 93 20.45 -23.28 -15.42
N ASP A 94 20.72 -22.11 -15.98
CA ASP A 94 21.49 -21.07 -15.29
C ASP A 94 20.78 -20.51 -14.05
N VAL A 95 19.44 -20.39 -14.11
CA VAL A 95 18.64 -19.93 -12.96
C VAL A 95 18.64 -21.00 -11.88
N TRP A 96 18.53 -22.27 -12.26
CA TRP A 96 18.61 -23.38 -11.33
C TRP A 96 19.95 -23.42 -10.59
N LEU A 97 21.08 -23.34 -11.31
CA LEU A 97 22.44 -23.36 -10.77
C LEU A 97 22.72 -22.18 -9.83
N LYS A 98 22.27 -20.97 -10.21
CA LYS A 98 22.60 -19.73 -9.49
C LYS A 98 21.65 -19.44 -8.35
N LYS A 99 20.36 -19.75 -8.48
CA LYS A 99 19.30 -19.22 -7.60
C LYS A 99 18.44 -20.28 -6.91
N ILE A 100 18.16 -21.42 -7.56
CA ILE A 100 17.25 -22.43 -6.98
C ILE A 100 17.98 -23.35 -6.01
N GLY A 101 19.06 -24.01 -6.44
CA GLY A 101 19.89 -24.84 -5.55
C GLY A 101 19.23 -26.11 -4.99
N ARG A 102 18.15 -26.60 -5.61
CA ARG A 102 17.43 -27.84 -5.22
C ARG A 102 17.79 -28.99 -6.14
N PRO A 103 17.58 -30.27 -5.78
CA PRO A 103 17.77 -31.39 -6.70
C PRO A 103 17.00 -31.19 -8.03
N MET A 104 17.58 -31.66 -9.13
CA MET A 104 16.95 -31.67 -10.45
C MET A 104 16.74 -33.12 -10.87
N ASP A 105 15.53 -33.43 -11.34
CA ASP A 105 15.12 -34.75 -11.82
C ASP A 105 15.47 -34.94 -13.30
#